data_AF-A0A351SBP1-F1
#
_entry.id   AF-A0A351SBP1-F1
#
_cell.length_a   1.000
_cell.length_b   1.000
_cell.length_c   1.000
_cell.angle_alpha   90.00
_cell.angle_beta   90.00
_cell.angle_gamma   90.00
#
_symmetry.space_group_name_H-M   'P 1'
#
loop_
_entity.id
_entity.type
_entity.pdbx_description
1 polymer ?
#
loop_
_entity_poly.entity_id
_entity_poly.type
_entity_poly.pdbx_seq_one_letter_code
_entity_poly.pdbx_strand_id
1 'polypeptide(L)'
;AGQFIQLCCQSDKPIIYLQNTTGFIVGTEAEQAGIIKHGSKMIQAVSNATVPQITFIIGASYGAGNFAMCGRSFEPRFLFAWPNARLAVMGGEQAATVMNIVYENKMKAAGKHPDQSFMDKQHDEITGYYDEYSTALYCTGQVVDDGIIDPRQTRRLLAHLLDAQQTGI
;
A
#
# COMPACT_ATOMS: atom_id res chain seq x y z
N ALA A 1 3.48 12.36 -10.10
CA ALA A 1 4.29 11.92 -8.94
C ALA A 1 5.77 11.75 -9.28
N GLY A 2 6.18 10.89 -10.23
CA GLY A 2 7.61 10.69 -10.53
C GLY A 2 8.43 11.97 -10.80
N GLN A 3 7.89 12.92 -11.56
CA GLN A 3 8.52 14.24 -11.77
C GLN A 3 8.68 15.04 -10.47
N PHE A 4 7.72 14.98 -9.56
CA PHE A 4 7.80 15.70 -8.28
C PHE A 4 8.94 15.15 -7.41
N ILE A 5 9.12 13.83 -7.40
CA ILE A 5 10.26 13.18 -6.71
C ILE A 5 11.58 13.69 -7.30
N GLN A 6 11.69 13.76 -8.63
CA GLN A 6 12.89 14.29 -9.30
C GLN A 6 13.17 15.75 -8.90
N LEU A 7 12.14 16.59 -8.83
CA LEU A 7 12.28 17.99 -8.38
C LEU A 7 12.71 18.08 -6.92
N CYS A 8 12.19 17.21 -6.05
CA CYS A 8 12.62 17.13 -4.65
C CYS A 8 14.09 16.72 -4.54
N CYS A 9 14.53 15.70 -5.29
CA CYS A 9 15.95 15.33 -5.36
C CYS A 9 16.83 16.46 -5.88
N GLN A 10 16.40 17.17 -6.94
CA GLN A 10 17.16 18.27 -7.52
C GLN A 10 17.30 19.47 -6.57
N SER A 11 16.31 19.70 -5.71
CA SER A 11 16.26 20.82 -4.77
C SER A 11 16.63 20.44 -3.33
N ASP A 12 17.14 19.23 -3.14
CA ASP A 12 17.53 18.64 -1.85
C ASP A 12 16.42 18.76 -0.79
N LYS A 13 15.20 18.35 -1.15
CA LYS A 13 14.02 18.37 -0.28
C LYS A 13 13.61 16.96 0.13
N PRO A 14 13.49 16.67 1.44
CA PRO A 14 12.93 15.41 1.92
C PRO A 14 11.52 15.16 1.38
N ILE A 15 11.17 13.89 1.17
CA ILE A 15 9.88 13.49 0.63
C ILE A 15 9.06 12.81 1.72
N ILE A 16 7.83 13.30 1.92
CA ILE A 16 6.87 12.74 2.88
C ILE A 16 5.76 12.04 2.12
N TYR A 17 5.61 10.75 2.34
CA TYR A 17 4.54 9.93 1.74
C TYR A 17 3.41 9.74 2.73
N LEU A 18 2.20 10.13 2.34
CA LEU A 18 0.97 9.85 3.08
C LEU A 18 0.18 8.77 2.34
N GLN A 19 0.27 7.53 2.80
CA GLN A 19 -0.35 6.40 2.11
C GLN A 19 -1.83 6.26 2.50
N ASN A 20 -2.68 6.43 1.50
CA ASN A 20 -4.07 5.97 1.50
C ASN A 20 -4.43 5.52 0.09
N THR A 21 -3.92 4.36 -0.31
CA THR A 21 -3.99 3.83 -1.67
C THR A 21 -4.49 2.40 -1.70
N THR A 22 -5.46 2.16 -2.59
CA THR A 22 -6.01 0.84 -2.89
C THR A 22 -5.38 0.19 -4.14
N GLY A 23 -4.32 0.79 -4.68
CA GLY A 23 -3.65 0.35 -5.90
C GLY A 23 -3.82 1.31 -7.09
N PHE A 24 -3.58 0.78 -8.29
CA PHE A 24 -3.73 1.51 -9.55
C PHE A 24 -5.11 1.27 -10.16
N ILE A 25 -5.54 2.20 -11.03
CA ILE A 25 -6.76 2.02 -11.83
C ILE A 25 -6.56 0.83 -12.77
N VAL A 26 -7.60 -0.01 -12.87
CA VAL A 26 -7.66 -1.17 -13.77
C VAL A 26 -8.64 -0.93 -14.91
N GLY A 27 -8.46 -1.63 -16.03
CA GLY A 27 -9.36 -1.58 -17.18
C GLY A 27 -8.62 -1.29 -18.48
N THR A 28 -9.23 -1.65 -19.61
CA THR A 28 -8.59 -1.59 -20.93
C THR A 28 -8.05 -0.22 -21.28
N GLU A 29 -8.79 0.86 -20.96
CA GLU A 29 -8.36 2.22 -21.21
C GLU A 29 -7.08 2.58 -20.43
N ALA A 30 -7.04 2.25 -19.13
CA ALA A 30 -5.87 2.50 -18.30
C ALA A 30 -4.64 1.71 -18.78
N GLU A 31 -4.83 0.45 -19.16
CA GLU A 31 -3.77 -0.40 -19.70
C GLU A 31 -3.22 0.16 -21.02
N GLN A 32 -4.09 0.54 -21.96
CA GLN A 32 -3.68 1.12 -23.24
C GLN A 32 -3.05 2.51 -23.10
N ALA A 33 -3.50 3.29 -22.12
CA ALA A 33 -2.87 4.55 -21.74
C ALA A 33 -1.50 4.35 -21.06
N GLY A 34 -1.10 3.11 -20.79
CA GLY A 34 0.23 2.76 -20.29
C GLY A 34 0.37 2.88 -18.77
N ILE A 35 -0.69 2.60 -18.00
CA ILE A 35 -0.69 2.68 -16.53
C ILE A 35 0.50 1.93 -15.91
N ILE A 36 0.88 0.77 -16.46
CA ILE A 36 2.06 0.00 -16.03
C ILE A 36 3.32 0.83 -16.20
N LYS A 37 3.58 1.35 -17.41
CA LYS A 37 4.77 2.17 -17.70
C LYS A 37 4.82 3.43 -16.83
N HIS A 38 3.67 4.07 -16.61
CA HIS A 38 3.58 5.25 -15.77
C HIS A 38 3.82 4.93 -14.28
N GLY A 39 3.27 3.81 -13.78
CA GLY A 39 3.54 3.29 -12.44
C GLY A 39 5.01 2.91 -12.25
N SER A 40 5.62 2.22 -13.21
CA SER A 40 7.05 1.86 -13.18
C SER A 40 7.95 3.08 -13.08
N LYS A 41 7.65 4.19 -13.80
CA LYS A 41 8.41 5.44 -13.67
C LYS A 41 8.32 6.05 -12.27
N MET A 42 7.16 5.93 -11.62
CA MET A 42 6.99 6.39 -10.24
C MET A 42 7.81 5.53 -9.28
N ILE A 43 7.73 4.20 -9.41
CA ILE A 43 8.52 3.27 -8.59
C ILE A 43 10.02 3.50 -8.80
N GLN A 44 10.48 3.67 -10.04
CA GLN A 44 11.88 4.03 -10.34
C GLN A 44 12.31 5.32 -9.64
N ALA A 45 11.46 6.34 -9.63
CA ALA A 45 11.77 7.60 -8.95
C ALA A 45 11.86 7.40 -7.42
N VAL A 46 10.95 6.63 -6.81
CA VAL A 46 11.00 6.30 -5.37
C VAL A 46 12.27 5.51 -5.02
N SER A 47 12.59 4.47 -5.78
CA SER A 47 13.77 3.62 -5.55
C SER A 47 15.09 4.37 -5.68
N ASN A 48 15.16 5.35 -6.57
CA ASN A 48 16.40 6.09 -6.86
C ASN A 48 16.43 7.49 -6.22
N ALA A 49 15.49 7.82 -5.34
CA ALA A 49 15.50 9.10 -4.66
C ALA A 49 16.71 9.19 -3.72
N THR A 50 17.46 10.29 -3.81
CA THR A 50 18.70 10.51 -3.03
C THR A 50 18.48 11.31 -1.75
N VAL A 51 17.29 11.90 -1.60
CA VAL A 51 16.86 12.68 -0.44
C VAL A 51 16.21 11.77 0.61
N PRO A 52 16.16 12.18 1.89
CA PRO A 52 15.46 11.41 2.90
C PRO A 52 13.98 11.20 2.56
N GLN A 53 13.51 9.96 2.75
CA GLN A 53 12.12 9.56 2.52
C GLN A 53 11.50 9.13 3.85
N ILE A 54 10.32 9.66 4.18
CA ILE A 54 9.55 9.32 5.38
C ILE A 54 8.13 8.97 4.98
N THR A 55 7.60 7.87 5.51
CA THR A 55 6.28 7.36 5.15
C THR A 55 5.35 7.33 6.36
N PHE A 56 4.11 7.77 6.17
CA PHE A 56 3.01 7.58 7.10
C PHE A 56 1.87 6.84 6.38
N ILE A 57 1.48 5.68 6.90
CA ILE A 57 0.30 4.98 6.44
C ILE A 57 -0.90 5.55 7.21
N ILE A 58 -1.69 6.38 6.54
CA ILE A 58 -2.82 7.10 7.16
C ILE A 58 -4.17 6.42 6.91
N GLY A 59 -4.19 5.39 6.06
CA GLY A 59 -5.38 4.63 5.70
C GLY A 59 -5.02 3.30 5.03
N ALA A 60 -5.54 3.08 3.82
CA ALA A 60 -5.22 1.88 3.05
C ALA A 60 -3.79 1.92 2.49
N SER A 61 -3.12 0.79 2.48
CA SER A 61 -1.89 0.61 1.71
C SER A 61 -1.86 -0.79 1.12
N TYR A 62 -2.32 -0.87 -0.12
CA TYR A 62 -2.52 -2.13 -0.81
C TYR A 62 -1.68 -2.26 -2.08
N GLY A 63 -1.16 -3.46 -2.28
CA GLY A 63 -0.56 -3.92 -3.53
C GLY A 63 0.47 -2.96 -4.12
N ALA A 64 0.40 -2.75 -5.43
CA ALA A 64 1.34 -1.87 -6.13
C ALA A 64 1.29 -0.40 -5.68
N GLY A 65 0.19 0.04 -5.04
CA GLY A 65 0.10 1.36 -4.44
C GLY A 65 1.08 1.55 -3.27
N ASN A 66 1.26 0.51 -2.44
CA ASN A 66 2.27 0.49 -1.38
C ASN A 66 3.67 0.72 -1.95
N PHE A 67 4.00 0.07 -3.07
CA PHE A 67 5.30 0.21 -3.72
C PHE A 67 5.52 1.61 -4.27
N ALA A 68 4.53 2.14 -5.00
CA ALA A 68 4.60 3.46 -5.60
C ALA A 68 4.71 4.59 -4.57
N MET A 69 4.28 4.35 -3.32
CA MET A 69 4.25 5.34 -2.24
C MET A 69 5.32 5.11 -1.18
N CYS A 70 6.43 4.45 -1.51
CA CYS A 70 7.57 4.21 -0.60
C CYS A 70 7.18 3.39 0.65
N GLY A 71 6.61 2.20 0.43
CA GLY A 71 6.43 1.19 1.47
C GLY A 71 7.76 0.61 1.97
N ARG A 72 7.69 -0.32 2.93
CA ARG A 72 8.85 -0.82 3.68
C ARG A 72 10.00 -1.33 2.80
N SER A 73 9.70 -2.01 1.70
CA SER A 73 10.70 -2.55 0.77
C SER A 73 11.50 -1.48 -0.01
N PHE A 74 11.09 -0.22 0.07
CA PHE A 74 11.79 0.92 -0.53
C PHE A 74 12.61 1.71 0.50
N GLU A 75 12.76 1.14 1.71
CA GLU A 75 13.67 1.60 2.76
C GLU A 75 13.54 3.11 3.08
N PRO A 76 12.32 3.63 3.33
CA PRO A 76 12.20 4.96 3.91
C PRO A 76 12.97 4.99 5.24
N ARG A 77 13.53 6.15 5.58
CA ARG A 77 14.27 6.34 6.84
C ARG A 77 13.41 6.01 8.05
N PHE A 78 12.13 6.37 7.96
CA PHE A 78 11.12 6.00 8.93
C PHE A 78 9.78 5.73 8.23
N LEU A 79 9.04 4.75 8.73
CA LEU A 79 7.71 4.39 8.27
C LEU A 79 6.81 4.18 9.49
N PHE A 80 5.75 4.97 9.63
CA PHE A 80 4.79 4.83 10.73
C PHE A 80 3.38 4.54 10.22
N ALA A 81 2.57 3.88 11.04
CA ALA A 81 1.16 3.65 10.76
C ALA A 81 0.26 4.45 11.70
N TRP A 82 -0.89 4.90 11.19
CA TRP A 82 -2.01 5.34 12.03
C TRP A 82 -2.80 4.12 12.54
N PRO A 83 -3.53 4.22 13.67
CA PRO A 83 -4.24 3.08 14.24
C PRO A 83 -5.35 2.54 13.32
N ASN A 84 -5.91 3.39 12.46
CA ASN A 84 -6.93 3.01 11.46
C ASN A 84 -6.34 2.42 10.19
N ALA A 85 -5.01 2.36 10.05
CA ALA A 85 -4.38 1.88 8.83
C ALA A 85 -4.69 0.41 8.57
N ARG A 86 -4.66 0.06 7.28
CA ARG A 86 -4.79 -1.31 6.79
C ARG A 86 -3.71 -1.60 5.75
N LEU A 87 -2.92 -2.64 5.98
CA LEU A 87 -1.85 -3.09 5.09
C LEU A 87 -2.11 -4.51 4.61
N ALA A 88 -2.12 -4.71 3.30
CA ALA A 88 -2.30 -6.04 2.71
C ALA A 88 -1.89 -6.03 1.24
N VAL A 89 -1.87 -7.21 0.60
CA VAL A 89 -1.66 -7.31 -0.84
C VAL A 89 -2.81 -6.68 -1.65
N MET A 90 -4.03 -6.76 -1.14
CA MET A 90 -5.25 -6.12 -1.67
C MET A 90 -6.29 -5.99 -0.54
N GLY A 91 -7.44 -5.35 -0.79
CA GLY A 91 -8.52 -5.35 0.19
C GLY A 91 -9.18 -6.73 0.32
N GLY A 92 -9.63 -7.10 1.52
CA GLY A 92 -10.27 -8.40 1.77
C GLY A 92 -11.48 -8.66 0.86
N GLU A 93 -12.35 -7.66 0.71
CA GLU A 93 -13.50 -7.72 -0.20
C GLU A 93 -13.10 -7.97 -1.66
N GLN A 94 -12.00 -7.33 -2.10
CA GLN A 94 -11.48 -7.51 -3.45
C GLN A 94 -10.94 -8.93 -3.64
N ALA A 95 -10.19 -9.45 -2.67
CA ALA A 95 -9.67 -10.81 -2.70
C ALA A 95 -10.81 -11.84 -2.75
N ALA A 96 -11.80 -11.69 -1.88
CA ALA A 96 -12.96 -12.57 -1.80
C ALA A 96 -13.76 -12.57 -3.12
N THR A 97 -14.03 -11.39 -3.68
CA THR A 97 -14.73 -11.24 -4.96
C THR A 97 -13.97 -11.91 -6.11
N VAL A 98 -12.66 -11.71 -6.19
CA VAL A 98 -11.82 -12.34 -7.23
C VAL A 98 -11.83 -13.86 -7.12
N MET A 99 -11.72 -14.40 -5.89
CA MET A 99 -11.76 -15.84 -5.67
C MET A 99 -13.10 -16.46 -6.05
N ASN A 100 -14.20 -15.77 -5.76
CA ASN A 100 -15.54 -16.16 -6.20
C ASN A 100 -15.67 -16.21 -7.73
N ILE A 101 -15.19 -15.17 -8.44
CA ILE A 101 -15.18 -15.15 -9.91
C ILE A 101 -14.36 -16.31 -10.49
N VAL A 102 -13.18 -16.58 -9.92
CA VAL A 102 -12.31 -17.69 -10.35
C VAL A 102 -13.01 -19.04 -10.14
N TYR A 103 -13.66 -19.24 -8.99
CA TYR A 103 -14.41 -20.46 -8.69
C TYR A 103 -15.58 -20.65 -9.66
N GLU A 104 -16.38 -19.61 -9.90
CA GLU A 104 -17.48 -19.68 -10.85
C GLU A 104 -17.01 -20.09 -12.25
N ASN A 105 -15.94 -19.45 -12.74
CA ASN A 105 -15.38 -19.75 -14.06
C ASN A 105 -14.86 -21.18 -14.15
N LYS A 106 -14.25 -21.69 -13.08
CA LYS A 106 -13.80 -23.08 -12.98
C LYS A 106 -14.98 -24.06 -13.05
N MET A 107 -16.07 -23.79 -12.34
CA MET A 107 -17.27 -24.64 -12.36
C MET A 107 -17.95 -24.63 -13.73
N LYS A 108 -18.10 -23.45 -14.34
CA LYS A 108 -18.61 -23.28 -15.70
C LYS A 108 -17.76 -24.07 -16.72
N ALA A 109 -16.43 -23.97 -16.65
CA ALA A 109 -15.52 -24.71 -17.51
C ALA A 109 -15.60 -26.24 -17.32
N ALA A 110 -15.96 -26.70 -16.11
CA ALA A 110 -16.20 -28.10 -15.80
C ALA A 110 -17.64 -28.58 -16.11
N GLY A 111 -18.50 -27.72 -16.68
CA GLY A 111 -19.91 -28.03 -16.94
C GLY A 111 -20.75 -28.21 -15.68
N LYS A 112 -20.33 -27.64 -14.54
CA LYS A 112 -21.00 -27.72 -13.24
C LYS A 112 -21.60 -26.37 -12.85
N HIS A 113 -22.65 -26.39 -12.04
CA HIS A 113 -23.20 -25.19 -11.42
C HIS A 113 -22.38 -24.79 -10.19
N PRO A 114 -22.00 -23.52 -10.03
CA PRO A 114 -21.36 -23.03 -8.81
C PRO A 114 -22.27 -23.23 -7.59
N ASP A 115 -21.69 -23.65 -6.46
CA ASP A 115 -22.39 -23.73 -5.18
C ASP A 115 -22.32 -22.38 -4.47
N GLN A 116 -23.47 -21.71 -4.36
CA GLN A 116 -23.56 -20.40 -3.71
C GLN A 116 -23.17 -20.45 -2.23
N SER A 117 -23.57 -21.51 -1.50
CA SER A 117 -23.27 -21.64 -0.08
C SER A 117 -21.77 -21.77 0.19
N PHE A 118 -21.06 -22.45 -0.72
CA PHE A 118 -19.60 -22.53 -0.69
C PHE A 118 -18.96 -21.17 -0.96
N MET A 119 -19.47 -20.42 -1.94
CA MET A 119 -18.95 -19.10 -2.29
C MET A 119 -19.15 -18.07 -1.17
N ASP A 120 -20.32 -18.07 -0.53
CA ASP A 120 -20.62 -17.16 0.59
C ASP A 120 -19.68 -17.47 1.76
N LYS A 121 -19.52 -18.75 2.10
CA LYS A 121 -18.59 -19.18 3.16
C LYS A 121 -17.13 -18.82 2.83
N GLN A 122 -16.70 -19.05 1.60
CA GLN A 122 -15.35 -18.67 1.15
C GLN A 122 -15.14 -17.15 1.22
N HIS A 123 -16.15 -16.37 0.88
CA HIS A 123 -16.10 -14.91 0.93
C HIS A 123 -15.92 -14.43 2.37
N ASP A 124 -16.72 -14.92 3.30
CA ASP A 124 -16.63 -14.61 4.73
C ASP A 124 -15.27 -15.03 5.33
N GLU A 125 -14.76 -16.21 4.96
CA GLU A 125 -13.45 -16.69 5.43
C GLU A 125 -12.29 -15.80 4.93
N ILE A 126 -12.32 -15.38 3.66
CA ILE A 126 -11.29 -14.53 3.08
C ILE A 126 -11.37 -13.12 3.67
N THR A 127 -12.56 -12.53 3.77
CA THR A 127 -12.73 -11.19 4.34
C THR A 127 -12.28 -11.16 5.79
N GLY A 128 -12.68 -12.15 6.60
CA GLY A 128 -12.25 -12.29 7.99
C GLY A 128 -10.74 -12.43 8.15
N TYR A 129 -10.08 -13.24 7.30
CA TYR A 129 -8.62 -13.37 7.28
C TYR A 129 -7.93 -12.02 7.05
N TYR A 130 -8.37 -11.26 6.05
CA TYR A 130 -7.79 -9.95 5.77
C TYR A 130 -8.09 -8.94 6.88
N ASP A 131 -9.29 -8.95 7.45
CA ASP A 131 -9.66 -8.03 8.54
C ASP A 131 -8.81 -8.24 9.79
N GLU A 132 -8.43 -9.48 10.09
CA GLU A 132 -7.52 -9.81 11.20
C GLU A 132 -6.07 -9.39 10.89
N TYR A 133 -5.54 -9.85 9.75
CA TYR A 133 -4.11 -9.76 9.44
C TYR A 133 -3.67 -8.48 8.72
N SER A 134 -4.60 -7.59 8.37
CA SER A 134 -4.25 -6.30 7.75
C SER A 134 -4.23 -5.13 8.73
N THR A 135 -4.61 -5.33 9.99
CA THR A 135 -4.63 -4.25 10.98
C THR A 135 -3.23 -3.67 11.23
N ALA A 136 -3.17 -2.37 11.51
CA ALA A 136 -1.93 -1.73 11.94
C ALA A 136 -1.26 -2.48 13.10
N LEU A 137 -2.04 -2.96 14.07
CA LEU A 137 -1.53 -3.72 15.21
C LEU A 137 -0.82 -5.01 14.79
N TYR A 138 -1.43 -5.81 13.91
CA TYR A 138 -0.80 -7.02 13.42
C TYR A 138 0.48 -6.69 12.64
N CYS A 139 0.40 -5.73 11.72
CA CYS A 139 1.51 -5.28 10.88
C CYS A 139 2.71 -4.79 11.70
N THR A 140 2.51 -3.93 12.69
CA THR A 140 3.59 -3.45 13.58
C THR A 140 4.22 -4.61 14.35
N GLY A 141 3.42 -5.62 14.76
CA GLY A 141 3.94 -6.85 15.36
C GLY A 141 4.85 -7.67 14.43
N GLN A 142 4.74 -7.47 13.11
CA GLN A 142 5.61 -8.05 12.08
C GLN A 142 6.76 -7.11 11.64
N VAL A 143 6.91 -5.94 12.28
CA VAL A 143 7.98 -4.96 12.00
C VAL A 143 7.97 -4.47 10.53
N VAL A 144 6.78 -4.37 9.95
CA VAL A 144 6.61 -3.75 8.61
C VAL A 144 6.59 -2.22 8.67
N ASP A 145 6.44 -1.67 9.88
CA ASP A 145 6.53 -0.26 10.24
C ASP A 145 7.32 -0.10 11.54
N ASP A 146 7.76 1.12 11.80
CA ASP A 146 8.55 1.51 12.98
C ASP A 146 7.65 1.93 14.16
N GLY A 147 6.32 1.74 14.03
CA GLY A 147 5.37 1.93 15.10
C GLY A 147 4.05 2.56 14.68
N ILE A 148 3.04 2.34 15.55
CA ILE A 148 1.76 3.02 15.48
C ILE A 148 1.85 4.35 16.22
N ILE A 149 1.36 5.42 15.59
CA ILE A 149 1.35 6.76 16.19
C ILE A 149 -0.05 7.34 16.26
N ASP A 150 -0.29 8.22 17.23
CA ASP A 150 -1.49 9.06 17.24
C ASP A 150 -1.47 10.02 16.04
N PRO A 151 -2.52 10.08 15.20
CA PRO A 151 -2.60 11.01 14.07
C PRO A 151 -2.32 12.47 14.43
N ARG A 152 -2.68 12.89 15.66
CA ARG A 152 -2.46 14.26 16.16
C ARG A 152 -0.99 14.56 16.41
N GLN A 153 -0.16 13.53 16.58
CA GLN A 153 1.27 13.65 16.83
C GLN A 153 2.11 13.65 15.55
N THR A 154 1.54 13.33 14.40
CA THR A 154 2.27 13.22 13.11
C THR A 154 3.11 14.45 12.81
N ARG A 155 2.58 15.67 12.97
CA ARG A 155 3.34 16.91 12.71
C ARG A 155 4.56 17.05 13.63
N ARG A 156 4.38 16.79 14.93
CA ARG A 156 5.47 16.94 15.92
C ARG A 156 6.55 15.90 15.68
N LEU A 157 6.14 14.65 15.45
CA LEU A 157 7.07 13.58 15.12
C LEU A 157 7.84 13.90 13.84
N LEU A 158 7.15 14.29 12.76
CA LEU A 158 7.79 14.67 11.50
C LEU A 158 8.84 15.78 11.69
N ALA A 159 8.54 16.81 12.48
CA ALA A 159 9.51 17.85 12.77
C ALA A 159 10.79 17.29 13.44
N HIS A 160 10.64 16.39 14.41
CA HIS A 160 11.78 15.73 15.06
C HIS A 160 12.58 14.84 14.09
N LEU A 161 11.91 14.10 13.20
CA LEU A 161 12.59 13.24 12.23
C LEU A 161 13.40 14.04 11.22
N LEU A 162 12.84 15.16 10.74
CA LEU A 162 13.53 16.06 9.81
C LEU A 162 14.74 16.75 10.46
N ASP A 163 14.63 17.12 11.74
CA ASP A 163 15.73 17.70 12.51
C ASP A 163 16.86 16.68 12.73
N ALA A 164 16.52 15.44 13.13
CA ALA A 164 17.49 14.36 13.30
C ALA A 164 18.31 14.10 12.02
N GLN A 165 17.66 14.11 10.87
CA GLN A 165 18.30 13.91 9.56
C GLN A 165 19.29 15.01 9.18
N GLN A 166 19.09 16.25 9.64
CA GLN A 166 20.06 17.33 9.40
C GLN A 166 21.34 17.16 10.22
N THR A 167 21.26 16.45 11.35
CA THR A 167 22.40 16.20 12.25
C THR A 167 23.25 14.98 11.87
N GLY A 168 22.88 14.25 10.81
CA GLY A 168 23.64 13.11 10.30
C GLY A 168 23.48 11.82 11.11
N ILE A 169 22.41 11.72 11.91
CA ILE A 169 22.00 10.51 12.66
C ILE A 169 20.85 9.82 11.90
#